data_AF-A0A5B6VKM5-F1
#
_entry.id   AF-A0A5B6VKM5-F1
#
_cell.length_a   1.000
_cell.length_b   1.000
_cell.length_c   1.000
_cell.angle_alpha   90.00
_cell.angle_beta   90.00
_cell.angle_gamma   90.00
#
_symmetry.space_group_name_H-M   'P 1'
#
loop_
_entity.id
_entity.type
_entity.pdbx_description
1 polymer ?
#
loop_
_entity_poly.entity_id
_entity_poly.type
_entity_poly.pdbx_seq_one_letter_code
_entity_poly.pdbx_strand_id
1 'polypeptide(L)' 'MQAELNMIRKNQKTKFNLDDSLNRLKARLVVKGFSQQYGIDYFETFALVVRLDMIRLLIAMVAHIGWRIHQLDVK' A
#
# COMPACT_ATOMS: atom_id res chain seq x y z
N MET A 1 -21.03 -2.84 0.82
CA MET A 1 -20.34 -3.36 2.03
C MET A 1 -19.94 -4.82 1.92
N GLN A 2 -20.86 -5.77 1.69
CA GLN A 2 -20.52 -7.21 1.68
C GLN A 2 -19.55 -7.63 0.55
N ALA A 3 -19.66 -7.02 -0.63
CA ALA A 3 -18.78 -7.28 -1.77
C ALA A 3 -17.32 -6.82 -1.54
N GLU A 4 -17.14 -5.70 -0.84
CA GLU A 4 -15.82 -5.15 -0.48
C GLU A 4 -15.10 -6.08 0.51
N LEU A 5 -15.82 -6.53 1.55
CA LEU A 5 -15.29 -7.48 2.54
C LEU A 5 -14.88 -8.82 1.91
N ASN A 6 -15.66 -9.30 0.94
CA ASN A 6 -15.35 -10.54 0.22
C ASN A 6 -14.14 -10.39 -0.72
N MET A 7 -13.93 -9.21 -1.31
CA MET A 7 -12.73 -8.90 -2.10
C MET A 7 -11.46 -8.91 -1.22
N ILE A 8 -11.54 -8.29 -0.04
CA ILE A 8 -10.43 -8.22 0.93
C ILE A 8 -10.05 -9.63 1.42
N ARG A 9 -11.04 -10.46 1.78
CA ARG A 9 -10.82 -11.85 2.19
C ARG A 9 -10.17 -12.70 1.09
N LYS A 10 -10.55 -12.50 -0.17
CA LYS A 10 -9.99 -13.25 -1.31
C LYS A 10 -8.52 -12.92 -1.60
N ASN A 11 -8.08 -11.70 -1.26
CA ASN A 11 -6.70 -11.24 -1.50
C ASN A 11 -5.74 -11.53 -0.33
N GLN A 12 -6.23 -12.06 0.78
CA GLN A 12 -5.40 -12.49 1.91
C GLN A 12 -5.06 -13.98 1.76
N LYS A 13 -3.82 -14.29 1.36
CA LYS A 13 -3.26 -15.64 1.43
C LYS A 13 -2.39 -15.78 2.68
N THR A 14 -2.82 -16.62 3.61
CA THR A 14 -2.01 -17.01 4.77
C THR A 14 -0.99 -18.05 4.35
N LYS A 15 0.29 -17.78 4.61
CA LYS A 15 1.34 -18.80 4.53
C LYS A 15 1.58 -19.35 5.93
N PHE A 16 1.48 -20.66 6.05
CA PHE A 16 1.85 -21.41 7.25
C PHE A 16 3.27 -21.99 7.10
N ASN A 17 3.95 -22.18 8.21
CA ASN A 17 5.20 -22.91 8.32
C ASN A 17 4.94 -24.43 8.36
N LEU A 18 5.99 -25.24 8.34
CA LEU A 18 5.90 -26.72 8.42
C LEU A 18 5.32 -27.22 9.75
N ASP A 19 5.41 -26.41 10.80
CA ASP A 19 4.84 -26.63 12.13
C ASP A 19 3.43 -26.04 12.28
N ASP A 20 2.79 -25.68 11.15
CA ASP A 20 1.47 -25.03 11.08
C ASP A 20 1.38 -23.66 11.77
N SER A 21 2.52 -23.09 12.18
CA SER A 21 2.59 -21.74 12.72
C SER A 21 2.42 -20.69 11.61
N LEU A 22 1.82 -19.55 11.95
CA LEU A 22 1.49 -18.50 10.99
C LEU A 22 2.78 -17.78 10.56
N ASN A 23 3.27 -18.07 9.35
CA ASN A 23 4.52 -17.49 8.84
C ASN A 23 4.33 -16.04 8.39
N ARG A 24 3.38 -15.83 7.46
CA ARG A 24 3.17 -14.50 6.86
C ARG A 24 1.79 -14.39 6.24
N LEU A 25 1.10 -13.29 6.54
CA LEU A 25 -0.09 -12.85 5.82
C LEU A 25 0.35 -12.09 4.56
N LYS A 26 -0.01 -12.61 3.39
CA LYS A 26 0.18 -11.89 2.13
C LYS A 26 -1.15 -11.28 1.72
N ALA A 27 -1.26 -9.97 1.86
CA ALA A 27 -2.30 -9.17 1.23
C ALA A 27 -1.67 -8.32 0.13
N ARG A 28 -2.32 -8.24 -1.04
CA ARG A 28 -2.03 -7.20 -2.03
C ARG A 28 -3.11 -6.15 -1.91
N LEU A 29 -2.73 -4.92 -1.56
CA LEU A 29 -3.62 -3.77 -1.65
C LEU A 29 -3.69 -3.36 -3.13
N VAL A 30 -4.74 -3.82 -3.81
CA VAL A 30 -4.98 -3.48 -5.21
C VAL A 30 -6.02 -2.38 -5.24
N VAL A 31 -5.61 -1.18 -5.62
CA VAL A 31 -6.56 -0.12 -5.96
C VAL A 31 -7.32 -0.56 -7.21
N LYS A 32 -8.64 -0.42 -7.18
CA LYS A 32 -9.55 -0.81 -8.25
C LYS A 32 -9.42 0.13 -9.45
N GLY A 33 -8.32 0.01 -10.20
CA GLY A 33 -7.94 0.94 -11.28
C GLY A 33 -8.99 1.10 -12.39
N PHE A 34 -9.88 0.10 -12.56
CA PHE A 34 -10.98 0.21 -13.52
C PHE A 34 -12.13 1.15 -13.12
N SER A 35 -12.09 1.69 -11.90
CA SER A 35 -13.07 2.68 -11.41
C SER A 35 -12.53 4.12 -11.45
N GLN A 36 -11.33 4.34 -12.00
CA GLN A 36 -10.77 5.68 -12.18
C GLN A 36 -11.64 6.47 -13.16
N GLN A 37 -12.11 7.64 -12.75
CA GLN A 37 -12.88 8.52 -13.61
C GLN A 37 -11.96 9.39 -14.46
N TYR A 38 -12.15 9.35 -15.78
CA TYR A 38 -11.47 10.24 -16.71
C TYR A 38 -11.73 11.71 -16.32
N GLY A 39 -10.68 12.51 -16.13
CA GLY A 39 -10.82 13.91 -15.70
C GLY A 39 -10.70 14.16 -14.19
N ILE A 40 -10.89 13.14 -13.35
CA ILE A 40 -10.76 13.26 -11.89
C ILE A 40 -9.46 12.58 -11.43
N ASP A 41 -9.39 11.25 -11.56
CA ASP A 41 -8.23 10.45 -11.12
C ASP A 41 -7.21 10.19 -12.23
N TYR A 42 -7.57 10.49 -13.49
CA TYR A 42 -6.80 10.09 -14.68
C TYR A 42 -5.69 11.09 -15.03
N PHE A 43 -5.92 12.38 -14.77
CA PHE A 43 -4.93 13.45 -14.94
C PHE A 43 -4.23 13.82 -13.63
N GLU A 44 -4.83 13.47 -12.48
CA GLU A 44 -4.11 13.31 -11.23
C GLU A 44 -3.18 12.12 -11.37
N THR A 45 -2.09 12.37 -12.07
CA THR A 45 -0.98 11.46 -12.19
C THR A 45 -0.36 11.36 -10.81
N PHE A 46 -0.90 10.50 -9.95
CA PHE A 46 -0.15 9.87 -8.86
C PHE A 46 0.90 8.93 -9.47
N ALA A 47 1.61 9.37 -10.51
CA ALA A 47 2.81 8.69 -10.92
C ALA A 47 3.67 8.61 -9.67
N LEU A 48 4.20 7.42 -9.47
CA LEU A 48 5.20 7.08 -8.49
C LEU A 48 6.54 7.81 -8.78
N VAL A 49 6.48 9.05 -9.25
CA VAL A 49 7.58 9.98 -9.33
C VAL A 49 7.33 10.96 -8.20
N VAL A 50 7.44 10.46 -6.97
CA VAL A 50 7.52 11.36 -5.83
C VAL A 50 8.74 12.24 -6.08
N ARG A 51 8.50 13.53 -6.34
CA ARG A 51 9.59 14.50 -6.47
C ARG A 51 10.40 14.48 -5.18
N LEU A 52 11.72 14.63 -5.27
CA LEU A 52 12.59 14.61 -4.09
C LEU A 52 12.13 15.61 -3.01
N ASP A 53 11.55 16.73 -3.41
CA ASP A 53 11.00 17.74 -2.50
C ASP A 53 9.84 17.20 -1.65
N MET A 54 8.98 16.36 -2.24
CA MET A 54 7.88 15.71 -1.52
C MET A 54 8.41 14.64 -0.56
N ILE A 55 9.45 13.88 -0.94
CA ILE A 55 10.12 12.93 -0.04
C ILE A 55 10.72 13.68 1.16
N ARG A 56 11.43 14.77 0.90
CA ARG A 56 12.04 15.61 1.95
C ARG A 56 11.00 16.19 2.90
N LEU A 57 9.88 16.70 2.36
CA LEU A 57 8.77 17.21 3.17
C LEU A 57 8.17 16.11 4.06
N LEU A 58 7.97 14.91 3.51
CA LEU A 58 7.43 13.77 4.26
C LEU A 58 8.38 13.35 5.39
N ILE A 59 9.68 13.25 5.11
CA ILE A 59 10.70 12.93 6.12
C ILE A 59 10.75 14.01 7.21
N ALA A 60 10.68 15.29 6.83
CA ALA A 60 10.67 16.40 7.79
C ALA A 60 9.45 16.34 8.73
N MET A 61 8.26 16.03 8.18
CA MET A 61 7.06 15.82 9.00
C MET A 61 7.21 14.63 9.94
N VAL A 62 7.70 13.50 9.43
CA VAL A 62 7.93 12.29 10.25
C VAL A 62 8.92 12.56 11.38
N ALA A 63 10.00 13.29 11.10
CA ALA A 63 10.97 13.71 12.11
C ALA A 63 10.35 14.65 13.16
N HIS A 64 9.49 15.58 12.74
CA HIS A 64 8.78 16.50 13.63
C HIS A 64 7.82 15.77 14.58
N ILE A 65 7.12 14.75 14.09
CA ILE A 65 6.16 13.95 14.88
C ILE A 65 6.89 12.83 15.67
N GLY A 66 8.16 12.57 15.37
CA GLY A 66 8.96 11.53 16.03
C GLY A 66 8.63 10.10 15.58
N TRP A 67 8.09 9.92 14.37
CA TRP A 67 7.76 8.60 13.84
C TRP A 67 8.99 7.87 13.29
N ARG A 68 9.00 6.54 13.38
CA ARG A 68 10.07 5.69 12.82
C ARG A 68 9.81 5.41 11.35
N ILE A 69 10.82 5.66 10.51
CA ILE A 69 10.78 5.37 9.07
C ILE A 69 11.29 3.95 8.84
N HIS A 70 10.53 3.15 8.09
CA HIS A 70 10.95 1.83 7.63
C HIS A 70 11.01 1.82 6.11
N GLN A 71 12.21 1.59 5.56
CA GLN A 71 12.40 1.45 4.11
C GLN A 71 12.23 -0.03 3.72
N LEU A 72 11.33 -0.29 2.77
CA LEU A 72 11.16 -1.59 2.17
C LEU A 72 11.92 -1.62 0.85
N ASP A 73 13.09 -2.26 0.86
CA ASP A 73 13.82 -2.59 -0.35
C ASP A 73 13.21 -3.84 -0.99
N VAL A 74 13.05 -3.84 -2.31
CA VAL A 74 12.44 -4.96 -3.06
C VAL A 74 13.50 -5.50 -4.01
N LYS A 75 13.92 -6.75 -3.77
CA LYS A 75 14.77 -7.53 -4.68
C LYS A 75 13.98 -8.06 -5.86
#